data_AF-A0A076HIY8-F1
#
_entry.id   AF-A0A076HIY8-F1
#
_cell.length_a   1.000
_cell.length_b   1.000
_cell.length_c   1.000
_cell.angle_alpha   90.00
_cell.angle_beta   90.00
_cell.angle_gamma   90.00
#
_symmetry.space_group_name_H-M   'P 1'
#
loop_
_entity.id
_entity.type
_entity.pdbx_description
1 polymer ?
#
loop_
_entity_poly.entity_id
_entity_poly.type
_entity_poly.pdbx_seq_one_letter_code
_entity_poly.pdbx_strand_id
1 'polypeptide(L)'
;MLEPKRIGYPLSDAQILQLLDNLPEGDVHDRRRFAIQLYAVFGLRPEELRHLRIKDGAGGAELCTIYQKSMGDTKGAKTEQRRLHPLLLRDADGVAIDWRLQARLQVGEQLPPLNREGDGGQALNQYLRRRKVWMALKTEAEHQGEQLTPYSFRHRYAKGMHAANIPIANICEAMGHTIEVHLKSYARFKPNATADLVAAVNV
;
A
#
# COMPACT_ATOMS: atom_id res chain seq x y z
N MET A 1 -25.46 -18.39 8.42
CA MET A 1 -24.00 -18.54 8.21
C MET A 1 -23.42 -17.16 7.96
N LEU A 2 -22.37 -16.75 8.68
CA LEU A 2 -21.63 -15.53 8.36
C LEU A 2 -20.87 -15.78 7.05
N GLU A 3 -20.96 -14.86 6.08
CA GLU A 3 -20.13 -14.99 4.87
C GLU A 3 -18.65 -14.98 5.27
N PRO A 4 -17.82 -15.88 4.71
CA PRO A 4 -16.40 -15.90 4.99
C PRO A 4 -15.78 -14.56 4.59
N LYS A 5 -14.89 -14.05 5.45
CA LYS A 5 -14.19 -12.78 5.20
C LYS A 5 -13.41 -12.88 3.89
N ARG A 6 -13.69 -11.97 2.95
CA ARG A 6 -12.99 -11.88 1.67
C ARG A 6 -11.48 -11.69 1.89
N ILE A 7 -10.70 -12.50 1.20
CA ILE A 7 -9.24 -12.48 1.27
C ILE A 7 -8.73 -11.49 0.22
N GLY A 8 -8.00 -10.46 0.65
CA GLY A 8 -7.49 -9.42 -0.26
C GLY A 8 -6.20 -9.84 -0.98
N TYR A 9 -6.17 -9.67 -2.30
CA TYR A 9 -5.05 -10.07 -3.16
C TYR A 9 -3.85 -9.11 -3.02
N PRO A 10 -2.65 -9.56 -2.60
CA PRO A 10 -1.44 -8.75 -2.57
C PRO A 10 -0.75 -8.79 -3.94
N LEU A 11 -0.71 -7.66 -4.64
CA LEU A 11 0.04 -7.56 -5.90
C LEU A 11 1.52 -7.90 -5.69
N SER A 12 2.14 -8.54 -6.67
CA SER A 12 3.60 -8.64 -6.75
C SER A 12 4.21 -7.37 -7.34
N ASP A 13 5.52 -7.18 -7.15
CA ASP A 13 6.25 -6.06 -7.74
C ASP A 13 6.17 -6.10 -9.27
N ALA A 14 6.37 -7.29 -9.86
CA ALA A 14 6.23 -7.50 -11.30
C ALA A 14 4.85 -7.12 -11.84
N GLN A 15 3.76 -7.45 -11.12
CA GLN A 15 2.41 -7.07 -11.55
C GLN A 15 2.17 -5.56 -11.47
N ILE A 16 2.75 -4.88 -10.47
CA ILE A 16 2.67 -3.42 -10.36
C ILE A 16 3.47 -2.77 -11.49
N LEU A 17 4.67 -3.26 -11.79
CA LEU A 17 5.50 -2.77 -12.89
C LEU A 17 4.79 -2.98 -14.24
N GLN A 18 4.27 -4.19 -14.50
CA GLN A 18 3.49 -4.47 -15.70
C GLN A 18 2.28 -3.53 -15.85
N LEU A 19 1.57 -3.24 -14.75
CA LEU A 19 0.47 -2.28 -14.76
C LEU A 19 0.95 -0.87 -15.14
N LEU A 20 2.06 -0.42 -14.55
CA LEU A 20 2.65 0.89 -14.81
C LEU A 20 3.10 1.00 -16.27
N ASP A 21 3.80 0.00 -16.80
CA ASP A 21 4.34 -0.01 -18.17
C ASP A 21 3.23 0.02 -19.23
N ASN A 22 2.02 -0.43 -18.88
CA ASN A 22 0.85 -0.45 -19.76
C ASN A 22 -0.16 0.67 -19.49
N LEU A 23 0.18 1.67 -18.67
CA LEU A 23 -0.64 2.88 -18.60
C LEU A 23 -0.50 3.66 -19.92
N PRO A 24 -1.59 4.23 -20.46
CA PRO A 24 -1.49 5.06 -21.65
C PRO A 24 -0.68 6.32 -21.36
N GLU A 25 -0.19 6.99 -22.41
CA GLU A 25 0.59 8.22 -22.30
C GLU A 25 -0.28 9.46 -22.07
N GLY A 26 0.32 10.49 -21.46
CA GLY A 26 -0.28 11.81 -21.30
C GLY A 26 -0.47 12.19 -19.84
N ASP A 27 -0.55 13.50 -19.59
CA ASP A 27 -0.53 14.10 -18.25
C ASP A 27 -1.53 13.46 -17.26
N VAL A 28 -2.76 13.17 -17.71
CA VAL A 28 -3.77 12.50 -16.86
C VAL A 28 -3.29 11.13 -16.36
N HIS A 29 -2.54 10.41 -17.19
CA HIS A 29 -2.01 9.09 -16.87
C HIS A 29 -0.69 9.16 -16.12
N ASP A 30 0.13 10.18 -16.35
CA ASP A 30 1.36 10.43 -15.58
C ASP A 30 1.05 10.73 -14.11
N ARG A 31 0.02 11.55 -13.86
CA ARG A 31 -0.49 11.77 -12.49
C ARG A 31 -0.99 10.47 -11.86
N ARG A 32 -1.66 9.62 -12.64
CA ARG A 32 -2.16 8.31 -12.15
C ARG A 32 -1.00 7.34 -11.89
N ARG A 33 0.04 7.35 -12.72
CA ARG A 33 1.30 6.61 -12.52
C ARG A 33 1.93 7.03 -11.20
N PHE A 34 2.09 8.33 -10.98
CA PHE A 34 2.64 8.87 -9.74
C PHE A 34 1.83 8.42 -8.51
N ALA A 35 0.50 8.49 -8.58
CA ALA A 35 -0.36 8.00 -7.50
C ALA A 35 -0.20 6.49 -7.24
N ILE A 36 -0.16 5.65 -8.28
CA ILE A 36 0.04 4.20 -8.15
C ILE A 36 1.39 3.89 -7.49
N GLN A 37 2.45 4.59 -7.88
CA GLN A 37 3.76 4.48 -7.25
C GLN A 37 3.70 4.81 -5.75
N LEU A 38 3.01 5.89 -5.37
CA LEU A 38 2.79 6.26 -3.96
C LEU A 38 2.01 5.19 -3.18
N TYR A 39 0.92 4.64 -3.75
CA TYR A 39 0.15 3.55 -3.12
C TYR A 39 1.01 2.31 -2.88
N ALA A 40 1.83 1.93 -3.85
CA ALA A 40 2.64 0.72 -3.82
C ALA A 40 3.84 0.82 -2.86
N VAL A 41 4.52 1.97 -2.85
CA VAL A 41 5.73 2.19 -2.04
C VAL A 41 5.41 2.47 -0.58
N PHE A 42 4.33 3.19 -0.27
CA PHE A 42 4.00 3.60 1.10
C PHE A 42 2.81 2.84 1.69
N GLY A 43 2.23 1.89 0.95
CA GLY A 43 1.08 1.10 1.39
C GLY A 43 -0.15 1.94 1.73
N LEU A 44 -0.38 3.05 1.02
CA LEU A 44 -1.42 4.02 1.38
C LEU A 44 -2.84 3.46 1.22
N ARG A 45 -3.77 3.93 2.04
CA ARG A 45 -5.20 3.85 1.73
C ARG A 45 -5.48 4.83 0.57
N PRO A 46 -6.40 4.53 -0.35
CA PRO A 46 -6.72 5.43 -1.46
C PRO A 46 -7.03 6.88 -1.03
N GLU A 47 -7.70 7.06 0.11
CA GLU A 47 -8.03 8.40 0.62
C GLU A 47 -6.82 9.14 1.21
N GLU A 48 -5.75 8.46 1.59
CA GLU A 48 -4.58 9.11 2.20
C GLU A 48 -3.84 10.03 1.22
N LEU A 49 -4.02 9.83 -0.09
CA LEU A 49 -3.31 10.58 -1.13
C LEU A 49 -3.59 12.10 -1.06
N ARG A 50 -4.82 12.53 -0.73
CA ARG A 50 -5.15 13.96 -0.53
C ARG A 50 -4.60 14.55 0.77
N HIS A 51 -4.19 13.70 1.70
CA HIS A 51 -3.75 14.09 3.04
C HIS A 51 -2.24 13.92 3.22
N LEU A 52 -1.49 13.76 2.13
CA LEU A 52 -0.03 13.74 2.17
C LEU A 52 0.51 15.12 2.54
N ARG A 53 1.48 15.17 3.43
CA ARG A 53 2.17 16.38 3.89
C ARG A 53 3.66 16.09 4.01
N ILE A 54 4.47 17.05 3.61
CA ILE A 54 5.88 17.09 3.98
C ILE A 54 5.95 17.86 5.30
N LYS A 55 6.61 17.28 6.31
CA LYS A 55 6.84 17.91 7.61
C LYS A 55 8.33 17.90 7.91
N ASP A 56 8.80 18.87 8.69
CA ASP A 56 10.15 18.83 9.22
C ASP A 56 10.22 17.82 10.37
N GLY A 57 11.12 16.85 10.24
CA GLY A 57 11.42 15.83 11.24
C GLY A 57 12.86 15.92 11.74
N ALA A 58 13.21 15.07 12.70
CA ALA A 58 14.54 15.08 13.32
C ALA A 58 15.68 14.79 12.32
N GLY A 59 15.38 14.06 11.24
CA GLY A 59 16.33 13.73 10.17
C GLY A 59 16.15 14.57 8.89
N GLY A 60 15.46 15.71 8.96
CA GLY A 60 15.08 16.51 7.81
C GLY A 60 13.63 16.28 7.39
N ALA A 61 13.31 16.62 6.14
CA ALA A 61 11.93 16.54 5.66
C ALA A 61 11.42 15.09 5.60
N GLU A 62 10.22 14.87 6.12
CA GLU A 62 9.56 13.56 6.21
C GLU A 62 8.19 13.61 5.53
N LEU A 63 7.91 12.59 4.72
CA LEU A 63 6.57 12.38 4.18
C LEU A 63 5.65 11.77 5.24
N CYS A 64 4.53 12.43 5.51
CA CYS A 64 3.51 12.02 6.48
C CYS A 64 2.13 12.00 5.83
N THR A 65 1.22 11.21 6.39
CA THR A 65 -0.22 11.36 6.14
C THR A 65 -0.92 11.91 7.39
N ILE A 66 -1.72 12.96 7.19
CA ILE A 66 -2.55 13.54 8.26
C ILE A 66 -3.97 12.96 8.30
N TYR A 67 -4.25 11.94 7.48
CA TYR A 67 -5.55 11.31 7.44
C TYR A 67 -5.83 10.52 8.72
N GLN A 68 -6.97 10.80 9.36
CA GLN A 68 -7.41 10.13 10.57
C GLN A 68 -8.69 9.35 10.29
N LYS A 69 -8.56 8.03 10.14
CA LYS A 69 -9.69 7.14 9.85
C LYS A 69 -10.44 6.80 11.13
N SER A 70 -11.77 6.86 11.11
CA SER A 70 -12.61 6.37 12.22
C SER A 70 -12.34 4.90 12.53
N MET A 71 -12.14 4.58 13.81
CA MET A 71 -11.94 3.23 14.34
C MET A 71 -13.29 2.74 14.84
N GLY A 72 -14.01 1.98 14.01
CA GLY A 72 -15.42 1.63 14.22
C GLY A 72 -15.78 0.96 15.55
N ASP A 73 -14.78 0.43 16.27
CA ASP A 73 -14.96 -0.23 17.57
C ASP A 73 -15.12 0.78 18.73
N THR A 74 -14.77 2.05 18.55
CA THR A 74 -14.92 3.08 19.59
C THR A 74 -15.41 4.39 18.99
N LYS A 75 -16.59 4.83 19.40
CA LYS A 75 -17.21 6.06 18.88
C LYS A 75 -16.28 7.26 19.09
N GLY A 76 -15.88 7.90 17.99
CA GLY A 76 -15.02 9.08 18.00
C GLY A 76 -13.52 8.80 17.95
N ALA A 77 -13.09 7.54 18.15
CA ALA A 77 -11.69 7.19 18.01
C ALA A 77 -11.26 7.24 16.54
N LYS A 78 -10.10 7.85 16.26
CA LYS A 78 -9.53 7.89 14.92
C LYS A 78 -8.08 7.42 14.93
N THR A 79 -7.60 6.93 13.80
CA THR A 79 -6.18 6.62 13.64
C THR A 79 -5.35 7.89 13.79
N GLU A 80 -4.17 7.76 14.38
CA GLU A 80 -3.22 8.86 14.46
C GLU A 80 -2.63 9.22 13.08
N GLN A 81 -2.14 10.44 12.98
CA GLN A 81 -1.27 10.83 11.87
C GLN A 81 0.01 10.01 11.94
N ARG A 82 0.61 9.70 10.79
CA ARG A 82 1.82 8.86 10.78
C ARG A 82 2.81 9.29 9.72
N ARG A 83 4.08 9.04 10.03
CA ARG A 83 5.17 9.03 9.05
C ARG A 83 4.96 7.88 8.07
N LEU A 84 5.31 8.13 6.82
CA LEU A 84 5.26 7.14 5.75
C LEU A 84 6.68 6.61 5.51
N HIS A 85 6.82 5.29 5.52
CA HIS A 85 8.08 4.59 5.30
C HIS A 85 8.05 3.92 3.93
N PRO A 86 9.05 4.13 3.07
CA PRO A 86 9.07 3.51 1.75
C PRO A 86 9.47 2.04 1.85
N LEU A 87 8.71 1.17 1.21
CA LEU A 87 9.14 -0.17 0.82
C LEU A 87 9.23 -0.21 -0.70
N LEU A 88 10.45 -0.04 -1.22
CA LEU A 88 10.69 0.04 -2.66
C LEU A 88 10.25 -1.23 -3.39
N LEU A 89 9.87 -1.07 -4.66
CA LEU A 89 9.64 -2.20 -5.54
C LEU A 89 10.98 -2.70 -6.08
N ARG A 90 11.03 -3.97 -6.43
CA ARG A 90 12.17 -4.59 -7.09
C ARG A 90 11.81 -4.98 -8.52
N ASP A 91 12.73 -4.77 -9.45
CA ASP A 91 12.60 -5.25 -10.83
C ASP A 91 12.86 -6.76 -10.94
N ALA A 92 12.91 -7.28 -12.17
CA ALA A 92 13.14 -8.68 -12.46
C ALA A 92 14.51 -9.18 -11.97
N ASP A 93 15.51 -8.30 -11.89
CA ASP A 93 16.86 -8.59 -11.40
C ASP A 93 16.97 -8.43 -9.88
N GLY A 94 15.87 -8.05 -9.21
CA GLY A 94 15.82 -7.84 -7.77
C GLY A 94 16.37 -6.47 -7.33
N VAL A 95 16.67 -5.57 -8.26
CA VAL A 95 17.20 -4.23 -7.98
C VAL A 95 16.08 -3.33 -7.48
N ALA A 96 16.34 -2.60 -6.40
CA ALA A 96 15.36 -1.69 -5.81
C ALA A 96 15.17 -0.44 -6.70
N ILE A 97 13.91 -0.09 -6.97
CA ILE A 97 13.54 1.04 -7.80
C ILE A 97 13.16 2.22 -6.90
N ASP A 98 13.98 3.27 -6.93
CA ASP A 98 13.68 4.54 -6.26
C ASP A 98 13.19 5.60 -7.26
N TRP A 99 11.88 5.84 -7.26
CA TRP A 99 11.25 6.90 -8.05
C TRP A 99 11.33 8.30 -7.42
N ARG A 100 12.05 8.46 -6.31
CA ARG A 100 12.22 9.73 -5.58
C ARG A 100 10.89 10.41 -5.22
N LEU A 101 9.91 9.60 -4.80
CA LEU A 101 8.52 10.03 -4.64
C LEU A 101 8.34 11.18 -3.64
N GLN A 102 9.10 11.20 -2.55
CA GLN A 102 9.06 12.31 -1.59
C GLN A 102 9.54 13.62 -2.23
N ALA A 103 10.65 13.59 -2.97
CA ALA A 103 11.18 14.77 -3.64
C ALA A 103 10.19 15.30 -4.69
N ARG A 104 9.54 14.40 -5.43
CA ARG A 104 8.47 14.76 -6.39
C ARG A 104 7.29 15.47 -5.72
N LEU A 105 6.86 15.00 -4.54
CA LEU A 105 5.84 15.70 -3.75
C LEU A 105 6.34 17.08 -3.26
N GLN A 106 7.60 17.19 -2.85
CA GLN A 106 8.18 18.44 -2.35
C GLN A 106 8.22 19.53 -3.43
N VAL A 107 8.52 19.18 -4.68
CA VAL A 107 8.51 20.13 -5.82
C VAL A 107 7.10 20.39 -6.37
N GLY A 108 6.06 19.80 -5.75
CA GLY A 108 4.67 20.06 -6.09
C GLY A 108 4.16 19.32 -7.32
N GLU A 109 4.73 18.15 -7.65
CA GLU A 109 4.21 17.32 -8.74
C GLU A 109 2.73 16.97 -8.50
N GLN A 110 1.91 17.17 -9.52
CA GLN A 110 0.45 17.12 -9.36
C GLN A 110 -0.07 15.70 -9.19
N LEU A 111 -0.92 15.52 -8.19
CA LEU A 111 -1.66 14.29 -7.98
C LEU A 111 -2.95 14.29 -8.82
N PRO A 112 -3.49 13.10 -9.16
CA PRO A 112 -4.72 13.02 -9.91
C PRO A 112 -5.91 13.42 -9.03
N PRO A 113 -7.01 13.95 -9.61
CA PRO A 113 -8.20 14.27 -8.84
C PRO A 113 -8.81 13.00 -8.21
N LEU A 114 -9.26 13.14 -6.97
CA LEU A 114 -9.85 12.07 -6.14
C LEU A 114 -11.36 12.23 -5.92
N ASN A 115 -12.04 13.05 -6.74
CA ASN A 115 -13.46 13.39 -6.58
C ASN A 115 -13.76 14.00 -5.19
N ARG A 116 -14.95 13.73 -4.62
CA ARG A 116 -15.37 14.24 -3.31
C ARG A 116 -14.59 13.56 -2.19
N GLU A 117 -14.63 14.15 -0.99
CA GLU A 117 -14.05 13.53 0.20
C GLU A 117 -14.68 12.17 0.51
N GLY A 118 -13.84 11.17 0.78
CA GLY A 118 -14.22 9.77 0.93
C GLY A 118 -14.19 8.95 -0.37
N ASP A 119 -14.15 9.58 -1.54
CA ASP A 119 -14.25 8.89 -2.84
C ASP A 119 -12.90 8.41 -3.41
N GLY A 120 -11.76 8.60 -2.71
CA GLY A 120 -10.44 8.25 -3.25
C GLY A 120 -10.32 6.79 -3.72
N GLY A 121 -10.96 5.87 -2.98
CA GLY A 121 -11.03 4.45 -3.38
C GLY A 121 -11.86 4.23 -4.65
N GLN A 122 -12.99 4.93 -4.76
CA GLN A 122 -13.86 4.84 -5.93
C GLN A 122 -13.18 5.47 -7.16
N ALA A 123 -12.52 6.62 -7.00
CA ALA A 123 -11.78 7.31 -8.06
C ALA A 123 -10.66 6.42 -8.64
N LEU A 124 -9.86 5.80 -7.76
CA LEU A 124 -8.81 4.87 -8.18
C LEU A 124 -9.40 3.64 -8.88
N ASN A 125 -10.45 3.02 -8.30
CA ASN A 125 -11.11 1.87 -8.92
C ASN A 125 -11.74 2.18 -10.29
N GLN A 126 -12.31 3.38 -10.47
CA GLN A 126 -12.84 3.84 -11.77
C GLN A 126 -11.75 3.96 -12.82
N TYR A 127 -10.57 4.43 -12.44
CA TYR A 127 -9.44 4.49 -13.36
C TYR A 127 -8.93 3.09 -13.72
N LEU A 128 -8.65 2.26 -12.71
CA LEU A 128 -8.02 0.96 -12.87
C LEU A 128 -8.90 -0.05 -13.64
N ARG A 129 -10.21 -0.09 -13.41
CA ARG A 129 -11.12 -1.01 -14.11
C ARG A 129 -11.13 -0.85 -15.64
N ARG A 130 -10.62 0.29 -16.14
CA ARG A 130 -10.51 0.57 -17.59
C ARG A 130 -9.18 0.06 -18.17
N ARG A 131 -8.26 -0.45 -17.35
CA ARG A 131 -6.95 -0.94 -17.79
C ARG A 131 -7.02 -2.46 -18.01
N LYS A 132 -6.62 -2.91 -19.20
CA LYS A 132 -6.64 -4.34 -19.56
C LYS A 132 -5.81 -5.18 -18.60
N VAL A 133 -4.60 -4.72 -18.25
CA VAL A 133 -3.72 -5.40 -17.28
C VAL A 133 -4.40 -5.56 -15.93
N TRP A 134 -5.02 -4.50 -15.38
CA TRP A 134 -5.74 -4.59 -14.11
C TRP A 134 -6.88 -5.62 -14.12
N MET A 135 -7.63 -5.68 -15.22
CA MET A 135 -8.73 -6.65 -15.35
C MET A 135 -8.21 -8.08 -15.46
N ALA A 136 -7.10 -8.32 -16.17
CA ALA A 136 -6.46 -9.63 -16.22
C ALA A 136 -5.96 -10.08 -14.85
N LEU A 137 -5.28 -9.21 -14.11
CA LEU A 137 -4.85 -9.46 -12.73
C LEU A 137 -6.04 -9.73 -11.80
N LYS A 138 -7.17 -9.05 -12.03
CA LYS A 138 -8.39 -9.28 -11.25
C LYS A 138 -8.94 -10.68 -11.47
N THR A 139 -8.98 -11.16 -12.71
CA THR A 139 -9.36 -12.54 -13.03
C THR A 139 -8.39 -13.54 -12.41
N GLU A 140 -7.08 -13.27 -12.45
CA GLU A 140 -6.07 -14.11 -11.79
C GLU A 140 -6.34 -14.23 -10.28
N ALA A 141 -6.61 -13.12 -9.60
CA ALA A 141 -6.95 -13.10 -8.19
C ALA A 141 -8.22 -13.90 -7.89
N GLU A 142 -9.26 -13.74 -8.72
CA GLU A 142 -10.53 -14.47 -8.59
C GLU A 142 -10.33 -15.98 -8.72
N HIS A 143 -9.46 -16.44 -9.65
CA HIS A 143 -9.09 -17.86 -9.76
C HIS A 143 -8.35 -18.40 -8.52
N GLN A 144 -7.67 -17.54 -7.77
CA GLN A 144 -7.00 -17.89 -6.51
C GLN A 144 -7.95 -17.78 -5.30
N GLY A 145 -9.23 -17.46 -5.50
CA GLY A 145 -10.19 -17.23 -4.43
C GLY A 145 -9.92 -15.93 -3.64
N GLU A 146 -9.13 -15.02 -4.21
CA GLU A 146 -8.78 -13.73 -3.62
C GLU A 146 -9.45 -12.57 -4.35
N GLN A 147 -9.50 -11.41 -3.70
CA GLN A 147 -10.13 -10.21 -4.24
C GLN A 147 -9.09 -9.13 -4.52
N LEU A 148 -8.93 -8.80 -5.80
CA LEU A 148 -8.12 -7.67 -6.23
C LEU A 148 -8.95 -6.37 -6.19
N THR A 149 -8.46 -5.40 -5.43
CA THR A 149 -9.10 -4.09 -5.22
C THR A 149 -8.03 -3.00 -5.14
N PRO A 150 -8.37 -1.70 -5.10
CA PRO A 150 -7.39 -0.66 -4.79
C PRO A 150 -6.55 -0.90 -3.52
N TYR A 151 -7.07 -1.66 -2.55
CA TYR A 151 -6.31 -2.03 -1.34
C TYR A 151 -5.22 -3.08 -1.60
N SER A 152 -5.17 -3.70 -2.78
CA SER A 152 -4.15 -4.67 -3.17
C SER A 152 -2.72 -4.10 -3.15
N PHE A 153 -2.53 -2.81 -3.43
CA PHE A 153 -1.23 -2.13 -3.24
C PHE A 153 -0.81 -2.08 -1.78
N ARG A 154 -1.76 -1.84 -0.88
CA ARG A 154 -1.53 -1.86 0.57
C ARG A 154 -1.29 -3.28 1.09
N HIS A 155 -1.95 -4.29 0.51
CA HIS A 155 -1.68 -5.69 0.80
C HIS A 155 -0.27 -6.11 0.35
N ARG A 156 0.19 -5.64 -0.82
CA ARG A 156 1.60 -5.80 -1.27
C ARG A 156 2.56 -5.24 -0.23
N TYR A 157 2.34 -4.01 0.21
CA TYR A 157 3.21 -3.38 1.21
C TYR A 157 3.29 -4.19 2.51
N ALA A 158 2.15 -4.62 3.05
CA ALA A 158 2.12 -5.47 4.25
C ALA A 158 2.88 -6.80 4.03
N LYS A 159 2.59 -7.51 2.94
CA LYS A 159 3.24 -8.79 2.59
C LYS A 159 4.75 -8.63 2.48
N GLY A 160 5.21 -7.57 1.80
CA GLY A 160 6.63 -7.28 1.63
C GLY A 160 7.35 -6.96 2.96
N MET A 161 6.71 -6.20 3.85
CA MET A 161 7.27 -5.91 5.19
C MET A 161 7.40 -7.19 6.04
N HIS A 162 6.42 -8.10 5.97
CA HIS A 162 6.51 -9.41 6.63
C HIS A 162 7.64 -10.27 6.03
N ALA A 163 7.74 -10.32 4.70
CA ALA A 163 8.81 -11.05 4.02
C ALA A 163 10.21 -10.50 4.32
N ALA A 164 10.32 -9.20 4.60
CA ALA A 164 11.55 -8.55 5.05
C ALA A 164 11.83 -8.70 6.56
N ASN A 165 11.04 -9.52 7.27
CA ASN A 165 11.14 -9.75 8.72
C ASN A 165 11.09 -8.46 9.57
N ILE A 166 10.37 -7.44 9.10
CA ILE A 166 10.16 -6.23 9.90
C ILE A 166 9.29 -6.59 11.12
N PRO A 167 9.62 -6.15 12.34
CA PRO A 167 8.82 -6.48 13.52
C PRO A 167 7.37 -6.01 13.37
N ILE A 168 6.43 -6.85 13.76
CA ILE A 168 4.99 -6.61 13.55
C ILE A 168 4.52 -5.26 14.12
N ALA A 169 5.07 -4.84 15.26
CA ALA A 169 4.75 -3.54 15.87
C ALA A 169 5.10 -2.38 14.93
N ASN A 170 6.27 -2.41 14.31
CA ASN A 170 6.72 -1.41 13.34
C ASN A 170 5.90 -1.45 12.04
N ILE A 171 5.50 -2.65 11.57
CA ILE A 171 4.57 -2.75 10.43
C ILE A 171 3.22 -2.10 10.79
N CYS A 172 2.70 -2.37 11.99
CA CYS A 172 1.44 -1.80 12.47
C CYS A 172 1.50 -0.28 12.57
N GLU A 173 2.59 0.27 13.10
CA GLU A 173 2.87 1.71 13.16
C GLU A 173 2.88 2.32 11.76
N ALA A 174 3.71 1.79 10.85
CA ALA A 174 3.83 2.29 9.47
C ALA A 174 2.50 2.23 8.70
N MET A 175 1.64 1.26 9.01
CA MET A 175 0.31 1.15 8.42
C MET A 175 -0.76 1.95 9.17
N GLY A 176 -0.54 2.39 10.40
CA GLY A 176 -1.59 2.97 11.25
C GLY A 176 -2.68 1.94 11.57
N HIS A 177 -2.27 0.79 12.10
CA HIS A 177 -3.13 -0.28 12.62
C HIS A 177 -2.79 -0.56 14.09
N THR A 178 -3.75 -1.07 14.84
CA THR A 178 -3.44 -1.87 16.04
C THR A 178 -2.97 -3.26 15.60
N ILE A 179 -2.22 -3.96 16.47
CA ILE A 179 -1.75 -5.33 16.18
C ILE A 179 -2.93 -6.27 15.90
N GLU A 180 -4.00 -6.18 16.70
CA GLU A 180 -5.20 -6.99 16.51
C GLU A 180 -5.83 -6.79 15.12
N VAL A 181 -6.05 -5.52 14.72
CA VAL A 181 -6.61 -5.18 13.40
C VAL A 181 -5.70 -5.64 12.27
N HIS A 182 -4.38 -5.52 12.45
CA HIS A 182 -3.42 -5.99 11.48
C HIS A 182 -3.50 -7.51 11.29
N LEU A 183 -3.47 -8.27 12.39
CA LEU A 183 -3.48 -9.74 12.36
C LEU A 183 -4.79 -10.31 11.80
N LYS A 184 -5.94 -9.65 12.03
CA LYS A 184 -7.22 -10.03 11.40
C LYS A 184 -7.15 -10.16 9.88
N SER A 185 -6.22 -9.46 9.21
CA SER A 185 -6.09 -9.46 7.75
C SER A 185 -4.77 -10.05 7.25
N TYR A 186 -3.70 -9.95 8.04
CA TYR A 186 -2.33 -10.22 7.58
C TYR A 186 -1.61 -11.34 8.32
N ALA A 187 -2.25 -12.03 9.27
CA ALA A 187 -1.65 -13.20 9.93
C ALA A 187 -1.16 -14.26 8.92
N ARG A 188 -1.83 -14.37 7.77
CA ARG A 188 -1.47 -15.26 6.65
C ARG A 188 -0.12 -14.96 5.99
N PHE A 189 0.48 -13.79 6.24
CA PHE A 189 1.78 -13.40 5.69
C PHE A 189 2.95 -13.71 6.63
N LYS A 190 2.70 -14.33 7.79
CA LYS A 190 3.75 -14.76 8.71
C LYS A 190 4.75 -15.68 7.96
N PRO A 191 6.05 -15.35 7.96
CA PRO A 191 7.07 -16.23 7.40
C PRO A 191 7.14 -17.57 8.14
N ASN A 192 7.34 -18.66 7.40
CA ASN A 192 7.57 -19.98 7.98
C ASN A 192 9.06 -20.18 8.32
N ALA A 193 9.58 -19.36 9.23
CA ALA A 193 11.01 -19.34 9.62
C ALA A 193 11.20 -19.52 11.14
N THR A 194 10.18 -19.95 11.87
CA THR A 194 10.22 -19.96 13.35
C THR A 194 11.31 -20.87 13.90
N ALA A 195 11.51 -22.06 13.32
CA ALA A 195 12.55 -22.98 13.75
C ALA A 195 13.95 -22.38 13.56
N ASP A 196 14.24 -21.84 12.38
CA ASP A 196 15.54 -21.24 12.04
C ASP A 196 15.86 -20.03 12.92
N LEU A 197 14.88 -19.16 13.16
CA LEU A 197 15.03 -17.99 14.02
C LEU A 197 15.32 -18.38 15.48
N VAL A 198 14.65 -19.41 15.99
CA VAL A 198 14.90 -19.93 17.36
C VAL A 198 16.27 -20.61 17.44
N ALA A 199 16.69 -21.33 16.41
CA ALA A 199 18.02 -21.92 16.37
C ALA A 199 19.12 -20.84 16.40
N ALA A 200 18.94 -19.75 15.63
CA ALA A 200 19.93 -18.69 15.49
C ALA A 200 20.19 -17.85 16.76
N VAL A 201 19.31 -17.88 17.76
CA VAL A 201 19.53 -17.16 19.05
C VAL A 201 20.16 -18.02 20.13
N ASN A 202 20.32 -19.32 19.89
CA ASN A 202 20.89 -20.28 20.85
C ASN A 202 22.32 -20.71 20.48
N VAL A 203 22.97 -19.98 19.56
CA VAL A 203 24.37 -20.19 19.13
C VAL A 203 25.29 -19.10 19.66
#